data_AF-A0A0A2T8V5-F1
#
_entry.id   AF-A0A0A2T8V5-F1
#
_cell.length_a   1.000
_cell.length_b   1.000
_cell.length_c   1.000
_cell.angle_alpha   90.00
_cell.angle_beta   90.00
_cell.angle_gamma   90.00
#
_symmetry.space_group_name_H-M   'P 1'
#
loop_
_entity.id
_entity.type
_entity.pdbx_description
1 polymer ?
#
loop_
_entity_poly.entity_id
_entity_poly.type
_entity_poly.pdbx_seq_one_letter_code
_entity_poly.pdbx_strand_id
1 'polypeptide(L)'
;MSNRIISLFLLLFTSQIFALDLELTQGINSALPIAINSFGSDAAGQEIANVIENDLTISGQFKIVSGPQGPNSQSSVSALRQLGADSVVTGRVNQLGNRIEVSFTLADAVAKGNILLTKTFQINANQVRALAHHISDEVYQKLTGERGIFSTRIAYISVQRNGPRARYSLEVADADGHNPQSLLVSSEPIMSPSWSPNGKSISYVSFEKKRAEIFTVSVETGQRRLITSFPGLNQAPAWSPDGRHLAVVLSKSGTPKIYDVDLSVGTMKQLTFGNSIDTEPRYAPDGRSLLFTSGRGGSPQIYRLSLSDGQISRVTFEGNYNARASYTPDMKHIVMLHREDRQFNIGIQNTDGGPISNLTFSGLDESPSVSPNSRLVLYATRYQDRGVLGIVSIDGRIRMRLPAREGDVQEPAWSPYLS
;
A
#
# COMPACT_ATOMS: atom_id res chain seq x y z
N MET A 1 7.00 67.69 10.11
CA MET A 1 6.66 66.64 9.14
C MET A 1 7.03 65.30 9.77
N SER A 2 6.04 64.49 10.13
CA SER A 2 6.20 63.26 10.93
C SER A 2 6.30 62.05 10.01
N ASN A 3 7.42 61.32 10.06
CA ASN A 3 7.61 60.05 9.35
C ASN A 3 7.01 58.91 10.19
N ARG A 4 5.94 58.28 9.68
CA ARG A 4 5.41 57.01 10.20
C ARG A 4 5.99 55.85 9.40
N ILE A 5 6.79 55.02 10.07
CA ILE A 5 7.26 53.73 9.55
C ILE A 5 6.12 52.72 9.72
N ILE A 6 5.59 52.21 8.60
CA ILE A 6 4.63 51.10 8.58
C ILE A 6 5.46 49.81 8.50
N SER A 7 5.49 49.05 9.60
CA SER A 7 6.05 47.68 9.60
C SER A 7 5.00 46.71 9.09
N LEU A 8 5.28 46.07 7.96
CA LEU A 8 4.46 45.02 7.36
C LEU A 8 4.77 43.70 8.08
N PHE A 9 3.82 43.21 8.88
CA PHE A 9 3.89 41.89 9.50
C PHE A 9 3.59 40.82 8.43
N LEU A 10 4.62 40.08 8.01
CA LEU A 10 4.48 38.94 7.11
C LEU A 10 4.03 37.72 7.94
N LEU A 11 2.75 37.37 7.88
CA LEU A 11 2.22 36.13 8.42
C LEU A 11 2.69 34.97 7.53
N LEU A 12 3.74 34.27 7.96
CA LEU A 12 4.16 32.99 7.40
C LEU A 12 3.13 31.92 7.79
N PHE A 13 2.19 31.63 6.89
CA PHE A 13 1.40 30.40 6.98
C PHE A 13 2.33 29.23 6.62
N THR A 14 2.71 28.43 7.61
CA THR A 14 3.29 27.11 7.34
C THR A 14 2.17 26.21 6.82
N SER A 15 2.08 26.06 5.50
CA SER A 15 1.28 25.01 4.89
C SER A 15 1.89 23.65 5.26
N GLN A 16 1.13 22.80 5.93
CA GLN A 16 1.54 21.40 6.08
C GLN A 16 1.57 20.74 4.70
N ILE A 17 2.70 20.10 4.39
CA ILE A 17 2.94 19.45 3.12
C ILE A 17 2.49 17.99 3.25
N PHE A 18 1.22 17.68 2.97
CA PHE A 18 0.75 16.32 2.71
C PHE A 18 1.35 15.78 1.38
N ALA A 19 1.10 14.55 0.94
CA ALA A 19 1.69 14.07 -0.32
C ALA A 19 0.67 13.42 -1.24
N LEU A 20 -0.34 12.82 -0.62
CA LEU A 20 -1.53 12.25 -1.23
C LEU A 20 -2.64 12.42 -0.15
N ASP A 21 -3.78 13.02 -0.48
CA ASP A 21 -4.92 13.14 0.45
C ASP A 21 -5.96 12.07 0.14
N LEU A 22 -6.22 11.16 1.06
CA LEU A 22 -7.12 10.05 0.78
C LEU A 22 -8.60 10.51 0.73
N GLU A 23 -9.27 10.25 -0.40
CA GLU A 23 -10.70 10.56 -0.60
C GLU A 23 -11.56 9.29 -0.61
N LEU A 24 -12.50 9.17 0.33
CA LEU A 24 -13.50 8.10 0.30
C LEU A 24 -14.57 8.39 -0.76
N THR A 25 -14.76 7.45 -1.70
CA THR A 25 -15.72 7.60 -2.81
C THR A 25 -16.95 6.70 -2.65
N GLN A 26 -16.88 5.66 -1.80
CA GLN A 26 -17.98 4.73 -1.52
C GLN A 26 -17.77 4.02 -0.15
N GLY A 27 -18.81 3.87 0.67
CA GLY A 27 -18.76 3.28 2.03
C GLY A 27 -19.72 2.10 2.28
N ILE A 28 -19.71 1.52 3.50
CA ILE A 28 -20.49 0.31 3.88
C ILE A 28 -21.60 0.62 4.91
N ASN A 29 -22.79 0.02 4.76
CA ASN A 29 -23.94 0.15 5.68
C ASN A 29 -23.84 -0.66 7.00
N SER A 30 -22.86 -1.56 7.16
CA SER A 30 -22.70 -2.47 8.33
C SER A 30 -21.41 -2.25 9.12
N ALA A 31 -20.85 -1.04 9.05
CA ALA A 31 -19.60 -0.70 9.71
C ALA A 31 -19.77 -0.59 11.24
N LEU A 32 -18.77 -1.04 12.00
CA LEU A 32 -18.74 -1.04 13.46
C LEU A 32 -18.72 0.41 14.00
N PRO A 33 -19.73 0.85 14.75
CA PRO A 33 -19.78 2.19 15.32
C PRO A 33 -18.71 2.40 16.40
N ILE A 34 -17.81 3.35 16.20
CA ILE A 34 -16.74 3.68 17.15
C ILE A 34 -16.62 5.18 17.36
N ALA A 35 -16.42 5.60 18.60
CA ALA A 35 -16.09 6.99 18.93
C ALA A 35 -14.63 7.11 19.36
N ILE A 36 -13.98 8.19 18.93
CA ILE A 36 -12.62 8.57 19.35
C ILE A 36 -12.75 9.82 20.22
N ASN A 37 -12.50 9.69 21.52
CA ASN A 37 -12.37 10.82 22.42
C ASN A 37 -11.04 11.53 22.20
N SER A 38 -10.96 12.82 22.58
CA SER A 38 -9.70 13.56 22.52
C SER A 38 -8.59 12.88 23.33
N PHE A 39 -7.37 12.91 22.78
CA PHE A 39 -6.14 12.50 23.45
C PHE A 39 -5.46 13.65 24.23
N GLY A 40 -5.98 14.88 24.10
CA GLY A 40 -5.44 16.08 24.70
C GLY A 40 -5.47 17.26 23.74
N SER A 41 -5.38 18.48 24.27
CA SER A 41 -5.42 19.70 23.45
C SER A 41 -4.12 20.08 22.77
N ASP A 42 -3.02 19.43 23.11
CA ASP A 42 -1.74 19.67 22.46
C ASP A 42 -1.74 19.11 21.02
N ALA A 43 -0.74 19.53 20.24
CA ALA A 43 -0.64 19.13 18.84
C ALA A 43 -0.54 17.61 18.66
N ALA A 44 0.14 16.92 19.59
CA ALA A 44 0.32 15.48 19.53
C ALA A 44 -1.00 14.73 19.79
N GLY A 45 -1.80 15.15 20.76
CA GLY A 45 -3.11 14.57 21.07
C GLY A 45 -4.10 14.77 19.92
N GLN A 46 -4.12 15.96 19.31
CA GLN A 46 -4.94 16.22 18.14
C GLN A 46 -4.52 15.35 16.94
N GLU A 47 -3.21 15.25 16.67
CA GLU A 47 -2.68 14.43 15.59
C GLU A 47 -3.02 12.95 15.79
N ILE A 48 -2.85 12.40 17.00
CA ILE A 48 -3.17 11.00 17.29
C ILE A 48 -4.65 10.71 17.06
N ALA A 49 -5.55 11.55 17.58
CA ALA A 49 -6.99 11.35 17.41
C ALA A 49 -7.39 11.38 15.93
N ASN A 50 -6.87 12.36 15.17
CA ASN A 50 -7.16 12.51 13.75
C ASN A 50 -6.65 11.32 12.92
N VAL A 51 -5.44 10.82 13.21
CA VAL A 51 -4.89 9.65 12.51
C VAL A 51 -5.69 8.39 12.81
N ILE A 52 -6.07 8.15 14.07
CA ILE A 52 -6.91 7.00 14.42
C ILE A 52 -8.27 7.08 13.72
N GLU A 53 -8.90 8.25 13.70
CA GLU A 53 -10.18 8.44 13.01
C GLU A 53 -10.06 8.16 11.50
N ASN A 54 -9.02 8.68 10.87
CA ASN A 54 -8.74 8.46 9.45
C ASN A 54 -8.48 6.98 9.15
N ASP A 55 -7.59 6.34 9.89
CA ASP A 55 -7.24 4.92 9.72
C ASP A 55 -8.48 4.02 9.79
N LEU A 56 -9.28 4.17 10.84
CA LEU A 56 -10.47 3.35 11.04
C LEU A 56 -11.52 3.62 9.96
N THR A 57 -11.65 4.88 9.51
CA THR A 57 -12.52 5.25 8.37
C THR A 57 -12.05 4.60 7.07
N ILE A 58 -10.75 4.68 6.77
CA ILE A 58 -10.11 4.15 5.55
C ILE A 58 -10.24 2.63 5.46
N SER A 59 -10.26 1.94 6.60
CA SER A 59 -10.52 0.51 6.62
C SER A 59 -11.91 0.12 6.12
N GLY A 60 -12.85 1.09 6.14
CA GLY A 60 -14.28 0.98 5.87
C GLY A 60 -15.03 -0.06 6.72
N GLN A 61 -14.38 -0.63 7.73
CA GLN A 61 -14.97 -1.52 8.72
C GLN A 61 -15.60 -0.75 9.88
N PHE A 62 -15.29 0.54 10.02
CA PHE A 62 -15.75 1.37 11.13
C PHE A 62 -16.57 2.55 10.64
N LYS A 63 -17.55 2.92 11.45
CA LYS A 63 -18.31 4.17 11.31
C LYS A 63 -17.98 5.06 12.49
N ILE A 64 -17.43 6.23 12.21
CA ILE A 64 -17.10 7.20 13.26
C ILE A 64 -18.38 7.79 13.84
N VAL A 65 -18.51 7.71 15.16
CA VAL A 65 -19.58 8.35 15.94
C VAL A 65 -19.01 9.62 16.56
N SER A 66 -19.42 10.76 16.03
CA SER A 66 -18.96 12.07 16.49
C SER A 66 -19.60 12.42 17.84
N GLY A 67 -18.76 12.58 18.86
CA GLY A 67 -19.15 13.18 20.13
C GLY A 67 -19.08 14.72 20.10
N PRO A 68 -19.29 15.38 21.25
CA PRO A 68 -18.97 16.80 21.45
C PRO A 68 -17.56 17.12 20.95
N GLN A 69 -17.47 18.15 20.12
CA GLN A 69 -16.21 18.57 19.50
C GLN A 69 -15.42 19.50 20.42
N GLY A 70 -14.09 19.34 20.44
CA GLY A 70 -13.20 20.20 21.20
C GLY A 70 -11.89 19.53 21.57
N PRO A 71 -10.79 20.28 21.69
CA PRO A 71 -9.47 19.70 21.91
C PRO A 71 -9.34 18.99 23.28
N ASN A 72 -10.26 19.21 24.23
CA ASN A 72 -10.32 18.50 25.51
C ASN A 72 -11.65 17.77 25.74
N SER A 73 -12.47 17.57 24.70
CA SER A 73 -13.77 16.93 24.87
C SER A 73 -13.60 15.41 25.04
N GLN A 74 -13.63 14.96 26.29
CA GLN A 74 -13.81 13.56 26.62
C GLN A 74 -15.22 13.36 27.17
N SER A 75 -16.04 12.64 26.40
CA SER A 75 -17.39 12.26 26.86
C SER A 75 -17.33 10.91 27.55
N SER A 76 -18.23 10.69 28.51
CA SER A 76 -18.36 9.37 29.13
C SER A 76 -18.73 8.33 28.07
N VAL A 77 -18.28 7.09 28.28
CA VAL A 77 -18.65 5.96 27.41
C VAL A 77 -20.17 5.82 27.29
N SER A 78 -20.91 6.07 28.38
CA SER A 78 -22.37 6.03 28.37
C SER A 78 -23.01 7.11 27.50
N ALA A 79 -22.45 8.33 27.46
CA ALA A 79 -22.95 9.40 26.61
C ALA A 79 -22.69 9.10 25.12
N LEU A 80 -21.50 8.62 24.78
CA LEU A 80 -21.17 8.20 23.41
C LEU A 80 -21.98 6.98 22.97
N ARG A 81 -22.32 6.08 23.91
CA ARG A 81 -23.24 4.98 23.65
C ARG A 81 -24.62 5.47 23.23
N GLN A 82 -25.14 6.51 23.89
CA GLN A 82 -26.42 7.13 23.52
C GLN A 82 -26.38 7.78 22.12
N LEU A 83 -25.20 8.18 21.66
CA LEU A 83 -24.98 8.66 20.28
C LEU A 83 -24.77 7.52 19.26
N GLY A 84 -24.80 6.26 19.71
CA GLY A 84 -24.73 5.08 18.86
C GLY A 84 -23.36 4.41 18.76
N ALA A 85 -22.37 4.80 19.57
CA ALA A 85 -21.08 4.11 19.59
C ALA A 85 -21.23 2.72 20.25
N ASP A 86 -20.62 1.69 19.65
CA ASP A 86 -20.49 0.36 20.25
C ASP A 86 -19.15 0.22 20.98
N SER A 87 -18.14 1.00 20.56
CA SER A 87 -16.83 1.06 21.20
C SER A 87 -16.33 2.50 21.32
N VAL A 88 -15.49 2.76 22.31
CA VAL A 88 -14.91 4.08 22.57
C VAL A 88 -13.41 3.96 22.80
N VAL A 89 -12.63 4.69 22.01
CA VAL A 89 -11.19 4.91 22.25
C VAL A 89 -11.04 6.21 23.02
N THR A 90 -10.34 6.19 24.15
CA THR A 90 -10.00 7.38 24.92
C THR A 90 -8.52 7.38 25.23
N GLY A 91 -7.84 8.49 24.97
CA GLY A 91 -6.41 8.60 25.19
C GLY A 91 -6.02 9.78 26.04
N ARG A 92 -4.72 9.83 26.38
CA ARG A 92 -4.09 10.94 27.06
C ARG A 92 -2.64 11.04 26.62
N VAL A 93 -2.22 12.26 26.31
CA VAL A 93 -0.83 12.63 26.05
C VAL A 93 -0.30 13.42 27.25
N ASN A 94 0.88 13.02 27.74
CA ASN A 94 1.60 13.72 28.79
C ASN A 94 3.06 13.97 28.35
N GLN A 95 3.55 15.19 28.56
CA GLN A 95 4.96 15.51 28.32
C GLN A 95 5.84 14.98 29.47
N LEU A 96 6.90 14.24 29.16
CA LEU A 96 7.91 13.72 30.09
C LEU A 96 9.31 14.20 29.65
N GLY A 97 9.62 15.47 29.92
CA GLY A 97 10.85 16.09 29.46
C GLY A 97 10.94 16.06 27.93
N ASN A 98 11.93 15.34 27.40
CA ASN A 98 12.15 15.20 25.94
C ASN A 98 11.30 14.09 25.29
N ARG A 99 10.58 13.30 26.10
CA ARG A 99 9.70 12.23 25.62
C ARG A 99 8.25 12.60 25.83
N ILE A 100 7.38 11.93 25.09
CA ILE A 100 5.93 11.99 25.21
C ILE A 100 5.47 10.63 25.71
N GLU A 101 4.67 10.61 26.77
CA GLU A 101 3.91 9.44 27.15
C GLU A 101 2.50 9.53 26.60
N VAL A 102 2.09 8.48 25.89
CA VAL A 102 0.74 8.34 25.35
C VAL A 102 0.13 7.11 25.98
N SER A 103 -1.02 7.29 26.62
CA SER A 103 -1.84 6.18 27.12
C SER A 103 -3.17 6.17 26.39
N PHE A 104 -3.71 4.99 26.13
CA PHE A 104 -5.06 4.85 25.59
C PHE A 104 -5.79 3.67 26.19
N THR A 105 -7.11 3.76 26.16
CA THR A 105 -8.04 2.72 26.57
C THR A 105 -9.10 2.54 25.48
N LEU A 106 -9.40 1.28 25.16
CA LEU A 106 -10.54 0.88 24.33
C LEU A 106 -11.59 0.24 25.24
N ALA A 107 -12.80 0.80 25.24
CA ALA A 107 -13.93 0.32 26.03
C ALA A 107 -15.05 -0.21 25.12
N ASP A 108 -15.70 -1.28 25.57
CA ASP A 108 -16.96 -1.79 25.02
C ASP A 108 -18.12 -0.97 25.61
N ALA A 109 -18.73 -0.13 24.77
CA ALA A 109 -19.81 0.74 25.17
C ALA A 109 -21.14 -0.01 25.38
N VAL A 110 -21.31 -1.17 24.75
CA VAL A 110 -22.49 -2.04 24.90
C VAL A 110 -22.42 -2.78 26.23
N ALA A 111 -21.23 -3.24 26.63
CA ALA A 111 -20.99 -3.94 27.89
C ALA A 111 -20.71 -2.99 29.08
N LYS A 112 -21.50 -1.91 29.20
CA LYS A 112 -21.40 -0.91 30.30
C LYS A 112 -20.00 -0.29 30.48
N GLY A 113 -19.24 -0.16 29.39
CA GLY A 113 -17.90 0.42 29.43
C GLY A 113 -16.81 -0.53 29.92
N ASN A 114 -17.00 -1.85 29.79
CA ASN A 114 -15.95 -2.81 30.08
C ASN A 114 -14.68 -2.52 29.27
N ILE A 115 -13.52 -2.55 29.91
CA ILE A 115 -12.26 -2.23 29.24
C ILE A 115 -11.76 -3.45 28.46
N LEU A 116 -11.60 -3.27 27.16
CA LEU A 116 -11.09 -4.29 26.25
C LEU A 116 -9.57 -4.28 26.15
N LEU A 117 -8.97 -3.09 26.23
CA LEU A 117 -7.53 -2.87 26.09
C LEU A 117 -7.12 -1.56 26.77
N THR A 118 -5.98 -1.57 27.46
CA THR A 118 -5.28 -0.37 27.91
C THR A 118 -3.79 -0.54 27.64
N LYS A 119 -3.15 0.47 27.04
CA LYS A 119 -1.70 0.50 26.80
C LYS A 119 -1.12 1.89 27.05
N THR A 120 0.17 1.91 27.35
CA THR A 120 0.96 3.13 27.52
C THR A 120 2.27 2.99 26.76
N PHE A 121 2.68 4.05 26.08
CA PHE A 121 3.90 4.12 25.28
C PHE A 121 4.70 5.37 25.64
N GLN A 122 6.02 5.28 25.51
CA GLN A 122 6.91 6.42 25.59
C GLN A 122 7.63 6.58 24.26
N ILE A 123 7.46 7.74 23.64
CA ILE A 123 7.95 8.02 22.29
C ILE A 123 8.66 9.37 22.24
N ASN A 124 9.42 9.59 21.17
CA ASN A 124 9.92 10.91 20.80
C ASN A 124 8.84 11.66 19.99
N ALA A 125 8.94 13.00 19.93
CA ALA A 125 7.97 13.83 19.21
C ALA A 125 7.82 13.49 17.72
N ASN A 126 8.88 12.99 17.06
CA ASN A 126 8.84 12.58 15.66
C ASN A 126 8.16 11.22 15.41
N GLN A 127 7.70 10.53 16.45
CA GLN A 127 7.06 9.21 16.36
C GLN A 127 5.55 9.26 16.63
N VAL A 128 4.98 10.45 16.88
CA VAL A 128 3.56 10.63 17.24
C VAL A 128 2.64 9.96 16.22
N ARG A 129 2.84 10.24 14.94
CA ARG A 129 2.05 9.65 13.86
C ARG A 129 2.20 8.14 13.74
N ALA A 130 3.43 7.64 13.79
CA ALA A 130 3.71 6.21 13.74
C ALA A 130 3.03 5.46 14.90
N LEU A 131 3.02 6.07 16.10
CA LEU A 131 2.31 5.53 17.24
C LEU A 131 0.79 5.57 17.03
N ALA A 132 0.24 6.63 16.44
CA ALA A 132 -1.19 6.71 16.16
C ALA A 132 -1.65 5.57 15.24
N HIS A 133 -0.92 5.29 14.15
CA HIS A 133 -1.16 4.13 13.30
C HIS A 133 -1.06 2.79 14.07
N HIS A 134 -0.08 2.66 14.96
CA HIS A 134 0.06 1.47 15.80
C HIS A 134 -1.14 1.30 16.76
N ILE A 135 -1.65 2.39 17.35
CA ILE A 135 -2.86 2.36 18.17
C ILE A 135 -4.07 1.94 17.31
N SER A 136 -4.19 2.45 16.09
CA SER A 136 -5.23 2.02 15.14
C SER A 136 -5.14 0.52 14.87
N ASP A 137 -3.94 -0.03 14.68
CA ASP A 137 -3.72 -1.46 14.44
C ASP A 137 -4.18 -2.31 15.63
N GLU A 138 -3.87 -1.87 16.85
CA GLU A 138 -4.28 -2.52 18.10
C GLU A 138 -5.80 -2.49 18.30
N VAL A 139 -6.43 -1.34 18.07
CA VAL A 139 -7.89 -1.18 18.16
C VAL A 139 -8.58 -2.05 17.12
N TYR A 140 -8.12 -1.98 15.87
CA TYR A 140 -8.64 -2.78 14.76
C TYR A 140 -8.54 -4.27 15.04
N GLN A 141 -7.38 -4.74 15.49
CA GLN A 141 -7.20 -6.16 15.79
C GLN A 141 -8.03 -6.61 16.98
N LYS A 142 -8.18 -5.78 18.01
CA LYS A 142 -8.99 -6.12 19.17
C LYS A 142 -10.47 -6.28 18.82
N LEU A 143 -10.99 -5.45 17.92
CA LEU A 143 -12.41 -5.43 17.56
C LEU A 143 -12.77 -6.39 16.42
N THR A 144 -11.84 -6.65 15.50
CA THR A 144 -12.10 -7.47 14.30
C THR A 144 -11.48 -8.87 14.37
N GLY A 145 -10.47 -9.07 15.23
CA GLY A 145 -9.64 -10.27 15.24
C GLY A 145 -8.58 -10.32 14.15
N GLU A 146 -8.54 -9.34 13.24
CA GLU A 146 -7.61 -9.29 12.11
C GLU A 146 -6.53 -8.24 12.33
N ARG A 147 -5.31 -8.47 11.85
CA ARG A 147 -4.22 -7.49 12.01
C ARG A 147 -4.45 -6.26 11.11
N GLY A 148 -4.47 -5.07 11.69
CA GLY A 148 -4.57 -3.80 10.98
C GLY A 148 -3.36 -3.54 10.06
N ILE A 149 -3.51 -2.64 9.09
CA ILE A 149 -2.50 -2.31 8.07
C ILE A 149 -1.99 -0.87 8.18
N PHE A 150 -2.34 -0.15 9.22
CA PHE A 150 -2.12 1.30 9.28
C PHE A 150 -0.63 1.63 9.47
N SER A 151 0.12 0.76 10.15
CA SER A 151 1.58 0.91 10.28
C SER A 151 2.36 0.41 9.05
N THR A 152 1.70 0.07 7.95
CA THR A 152 2.37 -0.35 6.70
C THR A 152 2.74 0.87 5.85
N ARG A 153 3.45 0.63 4.75
CA ARG A 153 3.88 1.66 3.80
C ARG A 153 3.48 1.28 2.38
N ILE A 154 3.46 2.27 1.50
CA ILE A 154 3.30 2.08 0.06
C ILE A 154 4.55 2.60 -0.65
N ALA A 155 4.95 1.92 -1.71
CA ALA A 155 5.93 2.41 -2.67
C ALA A 155 5.21 2.73 -3.98
N TYR A 156 5.64 3.77 -4.68
CA TYR A 156 5.09 4.13 -5.99
C TYR A 156 6.10 4.92 -6.81
N ILE A 157 5.88 4.98 -8.11
CA ILE A 157 6.68 5.82 -9.01
C ILE A 157 5.95 7.14 -9.23
N SER A 158 6.58 8.25 -8.84
CA SER A 158 6.14 9.60 -9.19
C SER A 158 6.82 10.06 -10.48
N VAL A 159 6.04 10.62 -11.40
CA VAL A 159 6.49 11.05 -12.73
C VAL A 159 6.15 12.51 -12.95
N GLN A 160 7.16 13.36 -13.07
CA GLN A 160 7.01 14.77 -13.38
C GLN A 160 7.52 15.05 -14.80
N ARG A 161 6.63 15.53 -15.69
CA ARG A 161 6.97 15.85 -17.10
C ARG A 161 7.00 17.35 -17.41
N ASN A 162 6.71 18.20 -16.43
CA ASN A 162 6.51 19.64 -16.63
C ASN A 162 7.84 20.43 -16.70
N GLY A 163 8.98 19.77 -16.50
CA GLY A 163 10.32 20.35 -16.59
C GLY A 163 11.01 20.09 -17.93
N PRO A 164 12.23 20.64 -18.14
CA PRO A 164 13.00 20.45 -19.37
C PRO A 164 13.39 18.98 -19.62
N ARG A 165 13.36 18.14 -18.57
CA ARG A 165 13.48 16.68 -18.65
C ARG A 165 12.46 16.06 -17.71
N ALA A 166 11.96 14.88 -18.09
CA ALA A 166 11.13 14.08 -17.21
C ALA A 166 11.94 13.65 -15.97
N ARG A 167 11.28 13.61 -14.82
CA ARG A 167 11.81 13.14 -13.54
C ARG A 167 10.96 11.97 -13.06
N TYR A 168 11.62 10.88 -12.72
CA TYR A 168 11.01 9.67 -12.16
C TYR A 168 11.57 9.45 -10.75
N SER A 169 10.71 9.36 -9.76
CA SER A 169 11.11 9.11 -8.37
C SER A 169 10.49 7.84 -7.83
N LEU A 170 11.27 7.01 -7.15
CA LEU A 170 10.74 5.92 -6.33
C LEU A 170 10.45 6.49 -4.95
N GLU A 171 9.17 6.69 -4.66
CA GLU A 171 8.70 7.24 -3.40
C GLU A 171 8.24 6.12 -2.47
N VAL A 172 8.45 6.31 -1.17
CA VAL A 172 7.86 5.48 -0.10
C VAL A 172 7.10 6.40 0.85
N ALA A 173 5.85 6.07 1.14
CA ALA A 173 4.97 6.83 2.03
C ALA A 173 4.29 5.88 3.03
N ASP A 174 3.70 6.44 4.08
CA ASP A 174 2.78 5.73 4.98
C ASP A 174 1.59 5.16 4.17
N ALA A 175 0.90 4.15 4.71
CA ALA A 175 -0.19 3.47 3.99
C ALA A 175 -1.32 4.39 3.51
N ASP A 176 -1.51 5.52 4.19
CA ASP A 176 -2.47 6.56 3.86
C ASP A 176 -1.89 7.71 3.01
N GLY A 177 -0.65 7.54 2.53
CA GLY A 177 0.01 8.46 1.60
C GLY A 177 0.77 9.62 2.25
N HIS A 178 0.87 9.69 3.57
CA HIS A 178 1.67 10.72 4.25
C HIS A 178 3.16 10.40 4.30
N ASN A 179 3.97 11.39 4.67
CA ASN A 179 5.43 11.27 4.85
C ASN A 179 6.16 10.62 3.66
N PRO A 180 5.98 11.10 2.42
CA PRO A 180 6.67 10.55 1.28
C PRO A 180 8.18 10.79 1.42
N GLN A 181 8.96 9.79 1.03
CA GLN A 181 10.41 9.87 0.97
C GLN A 181 10.89 9.31 -0.36
N SER A 182 11.67 10.11 -1.08
CA SER A 182 12.28 9.68 -2.34
C SER A 182 13.49 8.81 -2.05
N LEU A 183 13.40 7.51 -2.33
CA LEU A 183 14.54 6.59 -2.24
C LEU A 183 15.50 6.75 -3.42
N LEU A 184 14.97 7.14 -4.57
CA LEU A 184 15.72 7.34 -5.81
C LEU A 184 15.05 8.41 -6.65
N VAL A 185 15.86 9.21 -7.33
CA VAL A 185 15.43 10.14 -8.37
C VAL A 185 16.25 9.85 -9.63
N SER A 186 15.57 9.72 -10.77
CA SER A 186 16.16 9.42 -12.07
C SER A 186 15.62 10.36 -13.15
N SER A 187 16.44 10.69 -14.15
CA SER A 187 16.00 11.35 -15.38
C SER A 187 15.47 10.36 -16.43
N GLU A 188 15.61 9.06 -16.16
CA GLU A 188 15.16 7.97 -17.00
C GLU A 188 14.10 7.14 -16.28
N PRO A 189 13.23 6.42 -17.01
CA PRO A 189 12.20 5.59 -16.39
C PRO A 189 12.75 4.62 -15.35
N ILE A 190 11.98 4.47 -14.28
CA ILE A 190 12.08 3.39 -13.30
C ILE A 190 10.69 2.79 -13.16
N MET A 191 10.60 1.49 -12.92
CA MET A 191 9.31 0.78 -12.91
C MET A 191 9.32 -0.47 -12.05
N SER A 192 8.11 -0.98 -11.81
CA SER A 192 7.83 -2.26 -11.14
C SER A 192 8.53 -2.40 -9.78
N PRO A 193 8.31 -1.47 -8.83
CA PRO A 193 8.82 -1.64 -7.48
C PRO A 193 8.18 -2.88 -6.83
N SER A 194 8.98 -3.66 -6.09
CA SER A 194 8.51 -4.81 -5.32
C SER A 194 9.24 -4.89 -3.99
N TRP A 195 8.48 -4.90 -2.90
CA TRP A 195 9.00 -4.99 -1.53
C TRP A 195 9.58 -6.36 -1.23
N SER A 196 10.69 -6.38 -0.51
CA SER A 196 11.17 -7.58 0.17
C SER A 196 10.18 -8.00 1.27
N PRO A 197 10.06 -9.29 1.60
CA PRO A 197 9.09 -9.77 2.61
C PRO A 197 9.31 -9.19 4.01
N ASN A 198 10.53 -8.73 4.31
CA ASN A 198 10.87 -8.07 5.57
C ASN A 198 10.70 -6.54 5.53
N GLY A 199 10.27 -5.96 4.41
CA GLY A 199 10.04 -4.52 4.25
C GLY A 199 11.30 -3.65 4.23
N LYS A 200 12.50 -4.22 4.23
CA LYS A 200 13.78 -3.47 4.31
C LYS A 200 14.35 -3.07 2.97
N SER A 201 13.86 -3.63 1.87
CA SER A 201 14.37 -3.36 0.54
C SER A 201 13.27 -3.35 -0.51
N ILE A 202 13.49 -2.61 -1.58
CA ILE A 202 12.62 -2.59 -2.76
C ILE A 202 13.46 -3.00 -3.96
N SER A 203 13.00 -3.98 -4.72
CA SER A 203 13.52 -4.28 -6.06
C SER A 203 12.81 -3.43 -7.10
N TYR A 204 13.50 -3.02 -8.15
CA TYR A 204 12.94 -2.19 -9.22
C TYR A 204 13.75 -2.31 -10.51
N VAL A 205 13.15 -1.90 -11.62
CA VAL A 205 13.83 -1.81 -12.92
C VAL A 205 14.29 -0.37 -13.13
N SER A 206 15.53 -0.17 -13.58
CA SER A 206 16.10 1.11 -13.98
C SER A 206 16.47 1.14 -15.45
N PHE A 207 16.28 2.31 -16.08
CA PHE A 207 16.71 2.63 -17.43
C PHE A 207 17.78 3.74 -17.47
N GLU A 208 18.41 4.08 -16.34
CA GLU A 208 19.44 5.14 -16.22
C GLU A 208 20.58 4.99 -17.25
N LYS A 209 20.94 3.75 -17.61
CA LYS A 209 21.95 3.44 -18.63
C LYS A 209 21.38 3.20 -20.03
N LYS A 210 20.17 3.68 -20.31
CA LYS A 210 19.44 3.47 -21.58
C LYS A 210 19.22 1.98 -21.93
N ARG A 211 19.29 1.11 -20.92
CA ARG A 211 18.99 -0.32 -20.97
C ARG A 211 18.29 -0.71 -19.68
N ALA A 212 17.47 -1.77 -19.74
CA ALA A 212 16.79 -2.28 -18.55
C ALA A 212 17.78 -3.01 -17.64
N GLU A 213 17.85 -2.60 -16.38
CA GLU A 213 18.65 -3.23 -15.32
C GLU A 213 17.79 -3.43 -14.07
N ILE A 214 17.96 -4.54 -13.36
CA ILE A 214 17.25 -4.79 -12.10
C ILE A 214 18.16 -4.45 -10.94
N PHE A 215 17.66 -3.66 -10.00
CA PHE A 215 18.33 -3.29 -8.77
C PHE A 215 17.49 -3.64 -7.55
N THR A 216 18.14 -3.75 -6.39
CA THR A 216 17.49 -3.58 -5.08
C THR A 216 18.01 -2.29 -4.43
N VAL A 217 17.15 -1.59 -3.71
CA VAL A 217 17.50 -0.43 -2.87
C VAL A 217 17.08 -0.67 -1.43
N SER A 218 17.94 -0.33 -0.47
CA SER A 218 17.63 -0.33 0.96
C SER A 218 16.70 0.84 1.29
N VAL A 219 15.62 0.57 2.02
CA VAL A 219 14.65 1.60 2.44
C VAL A 219 15.25 2.51 3.52
N GLU A 220 16.12 1.96 4.37
CA GLU A 220 16.76 2.70 5.47
C GLU A 220 17.94 3.55 5.00
N THR A 221 18.77 3.00 4.12
CA THR A 221 20.08 3.59 3.80
C THR A 221 20.18 4.13 2.38
N GLY A 222 19.19 3.86 1.51
CA GLY A 222 19.24 4.19 0.08
C GLY A 222 20.32 3.43 -0.70
N GLN A 223 21.03 2.48 -0.09
CA GLN A 223 22.08 1.71 -0.76
C GLN A 223 21.49 0.83 -1.86
N ARG A 224 22.10 0.90 -3.06
CA ARG A 224 21.68 0.19 -4.26
C ARG A 224 22.59 -1.01 -4.53
N ARG A 225 21.99 -2.13 -4.95
CA ARG A 225 22.69 -3.32 -5.42
C ARG A 225 22.15 -3.72 -6.80
N LEU A 226 23.04 -3.89 -7.78
CA LEU A 226 22.69 -4.41 -9.10
C LEU A 226 22.43 -5.93 -8.98
N ILE A 227 21.33 -6.40 -9.57
CA ILE A 227 20.93 -7.81 -9.59
C ILE A 227 21.16 -8.42 -10.96
N THR A 228 20.57 -7.84 -12.01
CA THR A 228 20.77 -8.32 -13.40
C THR A 228 20.94 -7.19 -14.39
N SER A 229 21.70 -7.45 -15.45
CA SER A 229 21.98 -6.49 -16.51
C SER A 229 22.37 -7.16 -17.83
N PHE A 230 21.56 -8.12 -18.25
CA PHE A 230 21.77 -8.86 -19.51
C PHE A 230 21.30 -8.05 -20.73
N PRO A 231 21.76 -8.37 -21.95
CA PRO A 231 21.17 -7.81 -23.16
C PRO A 231 19.66 -8.12 -23.26
N GLY A 232 18.88 -7.15 -23.74
CA GLY A 232 17.43 -7.26 -23.86
C GLY A 232 16.68 -6.83 -22.59
N LEU A 233 15.54 -7.47 -22.34
CA LEU A 233 14.68 -7.17 -21.19
C LEU A 233 15.29 -7.71 -19.90
N ASN A 234 15.27 -6.88 -18.86
CA ASN A 234 15.47 -7.26 -17.46
C ASN A 234 14.34 -6.59 -16.67
N GLN A 235 13.27 -7.33 -16.38
CA GLN A 235 12.02 -6.73 -15.90
C GLN A 235 11.31 -7.56 -14.83
N ALA A 236 10.27 -6.97 -14.26
CA ALA A 236 9.30 -7.57 -13.33
C ALA A 236 9.94 -8.40 -12.20
N PRO A 237 10.79 -7.79 -11.35
CA PRO A 237 11.35 -8.47 -10.20
C PRO A 237 10.26 -8.78 -9.17
N ALA A 238 10.31 -9.98 -8.58
CA ALA A 238 9.40 -10.39 -7.51
C ALA A 238 10.14 -11.25 -6.46
N TRP A 239 10.04 -10.83 -5.20
CA TRP A 239 10.70 -11.52 -4.09
C TRP A 239 10.04 -12.85 -3.77
N SER A 240 10.86 -13.86 -3.46
CA SER A 240 10.39 -15.06 -2.77
C SER A 240 9.92 -14.72 -1.35
N PRO A 241 8.97 -15.46 -0.76
CA PRO A 241 8.45 -15.16 0.58
C PRO A 241 9.49 -15.24 1.70
N ASP A 242 10.55 -16.03 1.49
CA ASP A 242 11.70 -16.14 2.40
C ASP A 242 12.75 -15.03 2.19
N GLY A 243 12.59 -14.20 1.16
CA GLY A 243 13.49 -13.10 0.82
C GLY A 243 14.86 -13.52 0.28
N ARG A 244 15.08 -14.80 0.00
CA ARG A 244 16.39 -15.32 -0.47
C ARG A 244 16.56 -15.23 -1.98
N HIS A 245 15.45 -15.20 -2.70
CA HIS A 245 15.43 -15.25 -4.15
C HIS A 245 14.64 -14.11 -4.76
N LEU A 246 14.95 -13.80 -6.02
CA LEU A 246 14.20 -12.86 -6.85
C LEU A 246 13.85 -13.54 -8.17
N ALA A 247 12.55 -13.74 -8.42
CA ALA A 247 12.08 -14.09 -9.75
C ALA A 247 12.18 -12.84 -10.64
N VAL A 248 12.76 -13.00 -11.82
CA VAL A 248 12.98 -11.92 -12.79
C VAL A 248 12.65 -12.39 -14.19
N VAL A 249 12.30 -11.45 -15.07
CA VAL A 249 12.03 -11.73 -16.49
C VAL A 249 13.21 -11.28 -17.33
N LEU A 250 13.80 -12.21 -18.08
CA LEU A 250 14.92 -11.93 -18.97
C LEU A 250 14.62 -12.39 -20.39
N SER A 251 15.03 -11.60 -21.38
CA SER A 251 14.99 -11.98 -22.80
C SER A 251 16.37 -12.35 -23.36
N LYS A 252 17.33 -12.63 -22.48
CA LYS A 252 18.74 -12.93 -22.85
C LYS A 252 18.91 -14.16 -23.75
N SER A 253 17.91 -15.04 -23.77
CA SER A 253 17.87 -16.28 -24.56
C SER A 253 16.83 -16.22 -25.69
N GLY A 254 16.42 -15.02 -26.11
CA GLY A 254 15.42 -14.82 -27.16
C GLY A 254 14.10 -14.30 -26.58
N THR A 255 13.10 -15.17 -26.46
CA THR A 255 11.79 -14.76 -25.93
C THR A 255 11.83 -14.59 -24.39
N PRO A 256 11.10 -13.63 -23.80
CA PRO A 256 11.09 -13.40 -22.35
C PRO A 256 10.71 -14.67 -21.57
N LYS A 257 11.52 -15.00 -20.56
CA LYS A 257 11.32 -16.11 -19.63
C LYS A 257 11.58 -15.71 -18.20
N ILE A 258 11.03 -16.50 -17.29
CA ILE A 258 11.18 -16.32 -15.85
C ILE A 258 12.44 -17.05 -15.42
N TYR A 259 13.28 -16.35 -14.67
CA TYR A 259 14.46 -16.86 -14.02
C TYR A 259 14.35 -16.59 -12.53
N ASP A 260 14.89 -17.48 -11.73
CA ASP A 260 15.06 -17.31 -10.30
C ASP A 260 16.51 -16.95 -9.99
N VAL A 261 16.74 -15.87 -9.25
CA VAL A 261 18.07 -15.37 -8.88
C VAL A 261 18.28 -15.53 -7.39
N ASP A 262 19.31 -16.27 -6.98
CA ASP A 262 19.73 -16.36 -5.59
C ASP A 262 20.48 -15.09 -5.18
N LEU A 263 19.97 -14.37 -4.19
CA LEU A 263 20.52 -13.08 -3.76
C LEU A 263 21.78 -13.21 -2.89
N SER A 264 22.09 -14.40 -2.37
CA SER A 264 23.29 -14.64 -1.55
C SER A 264 24.52 -14.89 -2.42
N VAL A 265 24.39 -15.75 -3.43
CA VAL A 265 25.52 -16.17 -4.29
C VAL A 265 25.47 -15.55 -5.69
N GLY A 266 24.35 -14.96 -6.10
CA GLY A 266 24.18 -14.35 -7.42
C GLY A 266 24.01 -15.36 -8.56
N THR A 267 23.80 -16.64 -8.26
CA THR A 267 23.49 -17.67 -9.25
C THR A 267 22.04 -17.52 -9.72
N MET A 268 21.73 -18.06 -10.89
CA MET A 268 20.39 -17.97 -11.45
C MET A 268 19.97 -19.25 -12.17
N LYS A 269 18.69 -19.60 -12.09
CA LYS A 269 18.07 -20.77 -12.73
C LYS A 269 16.91 -20.33 -13.60
N GLN A 270 16.81 -20.87 -14.82
CA GLN A 270 15.64 -20.65 -15.66
C GLN A 270 14.46 -21.51 -15.17
N LEU A 271 13.29 -20.89 -15.03
CA LEU A 271 12.07 -21.54 -14.52
C LEU A 271 11.06 -21.88 -15.61
N THR A 272 10.98 -21.06 -16.68
CA THR A 272 10.07 -21.32 -17.80
C THR A 272 10.79 -21.46 -19.13
N PHE A 273 10.18 -22.19 -20.06
CA PHE A 273 10.78 -22.59 -21.34
C PHE A 273 9.76 -22.48 -22.49
N GLY A 274 10.24 -22.56 -23.74
CA GLY A 274 9.42 -22.50 -24.95
C GLY A 274 9.39 -21.12 -25.62
N ASN A 275 8.43 -20.91 -26.53
CA ASN A 275 8.40 -19.75 -27.43
C ASN A 275 7.42 -18.64 -27.00
N SER A 276 6.58 -18.88 -25.98
CA SER A 276 5.65 -17.87 -25.46
C SER A 276 6.38 -16.79 -24.68
N ILE A 277 5.82 -15.58 -24.62
CA ILE A 277 6.21 -14.60 -23.61
C ILE A 277 5.70 -15.09 -22.26
N ASP A 278 6.60 -15.24 -21.28
CA ASP A 278 6.26 -15.48 -19.88
C ASP A 278 6.83 -14.32 -19.04
N THR A 279 5.97 -13.62 -18.31
CA THR A 279 6.34 -12.36 -17.61
C THR A 279 5.54 -12.16 -16.33
N GLU A 280 5.86 -11.10 -15.58
CA GLU A 280 5.15 -10.66 -14.37
C GLU A 280 5.00 -11.77 -13.31
N PRO A 281 6.10 -12.46 -12.92
CA PRO A 281 6.04 -13.51 -11.92
C PRO A 281 5.65 -12.95 -10.54
N ARG A 282 4.87 -13.70 -9.76
CA ARG A 282 4.60 -13.42 -8.34
C ARG A 282 4.58 -14.73 -7.56
N TYR A 283 5.40 -14.81 -6.51
CA TYR A 283 5.41 -15.99 -5.64
C TYR A 283 4.09 -16.13 -4.90
N ALA A 284 3.66 -17.38 -4.73
CA ALA A 284 2.64 -17.73 -3.75
C ALA A 284 3.16 -17.45 -2.33
N PRO A 285 2.31 -16.99 -1.39
CA PRO A 285 2.69 -16.76 0.00
C PRO A 285 3.31 -17.97 0.69
N ASP A 286 2.91 -19.19 0.29
CA ASP A 286 3.46 -20.46 0.80
C ASP A 286 4.83 -20.86 0.19
N GLY A 287 5.32 -20.11 -0.81
CA GLY A 287 6.58 -20.37 -1.50
C GLY A 287 6.60 -21.63 -2.38
N ARG A 288 5.45 -22.25 -2.67
CA ARG A 288 5.38 -23.51 -3.44
C ARG A 288 5.16 -23.31 -4.93
N SER A 289 4.67 -22.15 -5.34
CA SER A 289 4.35 -21.86 -6.73
C SER A 289 4.59 -20.39 -7.10
N LEU A 290 4.56 -20.11 -8.40
CA LEU A 290 4.56 -18.78 -9.00
C LEU A 290 3.29 -18.61 -9.83
N LEU A 291 2.59 -17.48 -9.70
CA LEU A 291 1.71 -16.98 -10.75
C LEU A 291 2.53 -16.19 -11.76
N PHE A 292 2.13 -16.22 -13.03
CA PHE A 292 2.74 -15.40 -14.07
C PHE A 292 1.80 -15.19 -15.26
N THR A 293 2.05 -14.13 -16.00
CA THR A 293 1.34 -13.81 -17.25
C THR A 293 2.00 -14.54 -18.41
N SER A 294 1.21 -15.25 -19.24
CA SER A 294 1.73 -15.90 -20.45
C SER A 294 0.79 -15.77 -21.64
N GLY A 295 1.38 -15.53 -22.81
CA GLY A 295 0.67 -15.52 -24.10
C GLY A 295 0.53 -16.90 -24.76
N ARG A 296 0.89 -18.00 -24.08
CA ARG A 296 0.91 -19.35 -24.70
C ARG A 296 -0.45 -19.87 -25.18
N GLY A 297 -1.54 -19.28 -24.71
CA GLY A 297 -2.91 -19.59 -25.12
C GLY A 297 -3.51 -18.61 -26.13
N GLY A 298 -2.68 -17.77 -26.77
CA GLY A 298 -3.12 -16.68 -27.64
C GLY A 298 -3.03 -15.33 -26.94
N SER A 299 -4.07 -14.93 -26.21
CA SER A 299 -4.02 -13.70 -25.41
C SER A 299 -3.32 -13.90 -24.06
N PRO A 300 -2.80 -12.82 -23.43
CA PRO A 300 -2.22 -12.88 -22.09
C PRO A 300 -3.21 -13.39 -21.06
N GLN A 301 -2.81 -14.44 -20.34
CA GLN A 301 -3.60 -15.12 -19.32
C GLN A 301 -2.69 -15.48 -18.14
N ILE A 302 -3.30 -15.77 -17.00
CA ILE A 302 -2.58 -16.18 -15.79
C ILE A 302 -2.33 -17.68 -15.82
N TYR A 303 -1.08 -18.05 -15.53
CA TYR A 303 -0.62 -19.42 -15.35
C TYR A 303 0.04 -19.57 -13.99
N ARG A 304 0.02 -20.79 -13.48
CA ARG A 304 0.70 -21.19 -12.26
C ARG A 304 1.82 -22.15 -12.62
N LEU A 305 3.02 -21.88 -12.10
CA LEU A 305 4.18 -22.77 -12.14
C LEU A 305 4.39 -23.38 -10.75
N SER A 306 4.40 -24.70 -10.65
CA SER A 306 4.81 -25.44 -9.46
C SER A 306 6.34 -25.46 -9.36
N LEU A 307 6.88 -25.08 -8.20
CA LEU A 307 8.33 -25.01 -7.99
C LEU A 307 8.97 -26.36 -7.67
N SER A 308 8.19 -27.36 -7.26
CA SER A 308 8.69 -28.69 -6.91
C SER A 308 9.01 -29.55 -8.14
N ASP A 309 8.20 -29.45 -9.19
CA ASP A 309 8.27 -30.30 -10.38
C ASP A 309 8.30 -29.54 -11.71
N GLY A 310 8.14 -28.21 -11.68
CA GLY A 310 8.12 -27.37 -12.88
C GLY A 310 6.82 -27.44 -13.67
N GLN A 311 5.76 -28.07 -13.14
CA GLN A 311 4.48 -28.18 -13.84
C GLN A 311 3.83 -26.81 -14.03
N ILE A 312 3.32 -26.54 -15.23
CA ILE A 312 2.59 -25.31 -15.55
C ILE A 312 1.12 -25.63 -15.84
N SER A 313 0.21 -24.92 -15.18
CA SER A 313 -1.24 -25.00 -15.39
C SER A 313 -1.84 -23.62 -15.64
N ARG A 314 -2.85 -23.52 -16.53
CA ARG A 314 -3.61 -22.27 -16.74
C ARG A 314 -4.56 -22.02 -15.56
N VAL A 315 -4.70 -20.76 -15.17
CA VAL A 315 -5.56 -20.33 -14.04
C VAL A 315 -6.80 -19.59 -14.52
N THR A 316 -6.63 -18.62 -15.44
CA THR A 316 -7.75 -17.77 -15.91
C THR A 316 -8.28 -18.22 -17.27
N PHE A 317 -9.60 -18.30 -17.40
CA PHE A 317 -10.30 -18.73 -18.62
C PHE A 317 -11.31 -17.69 -19.14
N GLU A 318 -11.67 -16.72 -18.31
CA GLU A 318 -12.58 -15.62 -18.65
C GLU A 318 -11.81 -14.34 -19.00
N GLY A 319 -12.44 -13.45 -19.77
CA GLY A 319 -11.82 -12.21 -20.25
C GLY A 319 -10.81 -12.42 -21.38
N ASN A 320 -10.57 -11.36 -22.15
CA ASN A 320 -9.67 -11.41 -23.30
C ASN A 320 -8.22 -11.03 -22.97
N TYR A 321 -7.94 -10.59 -21.73
CA TYR A 321 -6.61 -10.29 -21.23
C TYR A 321 -6.60 -10.34 -19.70
N ASN A 322 -5.71 -11.13 -19.11
CA ASN A 322 -5.44 -11.18 -17.67
C ASN A 322 -3.93 -11.13 -17.42
N ALA A 323 -3.49 -10.25 -16.52
CA ALA A 323 -2.07 -10.01 -16.26
C ALA A 323 -1.79 -9.56 -14.81
N ARG A 324 -0.52 -9.45 -14.43
CA ARG A 324 -0.07 -8.91 -13.13
C ARG A 324 -0.75 -9.53 -11.91
N ALA A 325 -1.03 -10.84 -11.96
CA ALA A 325 -1.76 -11.51 -10.89
C ALA A 325 -0.91 -11.73 -9.64
N SER A 326 -1.54 -11.65 -8.47
CA SER A 326 -0.97 -12.06 -7.19
C SER A 326 -2.04 -12.68 -6.30
N TYR A 327 -1.63 -13.62 -5.45
CA TYR A 327 -2.51 -14.13 -4.40
C TYR A 327 -2.76 -13.05 -3.35
N THR A 328 -3.93 -13.11 -2.72
CA THR A 328 -4.06 -12.54 -1.38
C THR A 328 -3.13 -13.29 -0.41
N PRO A 329 -2.56 -12.62 0.61
CA PRO A 329 -1.70 -13.27 1.60
C PRO A 329 -2.32 -14.51 2.27
N ASP A 330 -3.65 -14.54 2.46
CA ASP A 330 -4.39 -15.69 3.00
C ASP A 330 -4.65 -16.81 1.97
N MET A 331 -4.17 -16.64 0.74
CA MET A 331 -4.29 -17.56 -0.41
C MET A 331 -5.71 -17.88 -0.84
N LYS A 332 -6.74 -17.15 -0.41
CA LYS A 332 -8.13 -17.42 -0.81
C LYS A 332 -8.46 -16.89 -2.20
N HIS A 333 -7.84 -15.79 -2.61
CA HIS A 333 -8.15 -15.12 -3.86
C HIS A 333 -6.90 -14.82 -4.68
N ILE A 334 -7.12 -14.62 -5.97
CA ILE A 334 -6.16 -14.10 -6.93
C ILE A 334 -6.69 -12.75 -7.43
N VAL A 335 -5.90 -11.70 -7.24
CA VAL A 335 -6.17 -10.34 -7.73
C VAL A 335 -5.31 -10.09 -8.95
N MET A 336 -5.87 -9.48 -9.99
CA MET A 336 -5.18 -9.30 -11.28
C MET A 336 -5.68 -8.08 -12.03
N LEU A 337 -4.89 -7.65 -13.03
CA LEU A 337 -5.37 -6.79 -14.08
C LEU A 337 -6.23 -7.62 -15.03
N HIS A 338 -7.48 -7.25 -15.20
CA HIS A 338 -8.49 -7.95 -16.00
C HIS A 338 -9.03 -7.03 -17.10
N ARG A 339 -9.27 -7.59 -18.29
CA ARG A 339 -9.93 -6.86 -19.38
C ARG A 339 -11.06 -7.67 -20.00
N GLU A 340 -12.20 -6.98 -20.05
CA GLU A 340 -13.37 -7.33 -20.83
C GLU A 340 -13.77 -6.10 -21.66
N ASP A 341 -14.16 -6.29 -22.92
CA ASP A 341 -14.65 -5.23 -23.82
C ASP A 341 -13.81 -3.93 -23.87
N ARG A 342 -12.48 -4.10 -23.85
CA ARG A 342 -11.43 -3.05 -23.91
C ARG A 342 -11.20 -2.25 -22.62
N GLN A 343 -11.93 -2.52 -21.56
CA GLN A 343 -11.79 -1.82 -20.28
C GLN A 343 -10.83 -2.57 -19.35
N PHE A 344 -9.73 -1.93 -18.95
CA PHE A 344 -8.79 -2.49 -18.00
C PHE A 344 -9.24 -2.16 -16.57
N ASN A 345 -9.59 -3.19 -15.82
CA ASN A 345 -10.05 -3.09 -14.43
C ASN A 345 -9.25 -4.04 -13.55
N ILE A 346 -9.37 -3.88 -12.24
CA ILE A 346 -8.86 -4.84 -11.26
C ILE A 346 -9.91 -5.94 -11.08
N GLY A 347 -9.53 -7.17 -11.41
CA GLY A 347 -10.35 -8.37 -11.26
C GLY A 347 -9.92 -9.22 -10.07
N ILE A 348 -10.85 -10.04 -9.58
CA ILE A 348 -10.64 -11.03 -8.53
C ILE A 348 -11.24 -12.39 -8.92
N GLN A 349 -10.55 -13.47 -8.56
CA GLN A 349 -10.99 -14.86 -8.71
C GLN A 349 -10.68 -15.63 -7.42
N ASN A 350 -11.42 -16.69 -7.09
CA ASN A 350 -11.00 -17.60 -6.02
C ASN A 350 -9.80 -18.45 -6.46
N THR A 351 -8.93 -18.81 -5.52
CA THR A 351 -7.73 -19.63 -5.81
C THR A 351 -8.06 -21.03 -6.31
N ASP A 352 -9.24 -21.57 -5.97
CA ASP A 352 -9.75 -22.85 -6.47
C ASP A 352 -10.43 -22.74 -7.85
N GLY A 353 -10.56 -21.52 -8.39
CA GLY A 353 -11.11 -21.24 -9.71
C GLY A 353 -12.42 -20.46 -9.65
N GLY A 354 -13.32 -20.72 -10.60
CA GLY A 354 -14.60 -20.01 -10.71
C GLY A 354 -14.50 -18.69 -11.50
N PRO A 355 -15.58 -17.90 -11.50
CA PRO A 355 -15.69 -16.70 -12.33
C PRO A 355 -14.80 -15.56 -11.84
N ILE A 356 -14.45 -14.67 -12.76
CA ILE A 356 -13.74 -13.43 -12.47
C ILE A 356 -14.77 -12.33 -12.19
N SER A 357 -14.62 -11.64 -11.07
CA SER A 357 -15.41 -10.46 -10.73
C SER A 357 -14.56 -9.19 -10.82
N ASN A 358 -15.14 -8.10 -11.32
CA ASN A 358 -14.47 -6.80 -11.33
C ASN A 358 -14.61 -6.10 -9.96
N LEU A 359 -13.49 -5.71 -9.37
CA LEU A 359 -13.44 -4.86 -8.18
C LEU A 359 -13.56 -3.37 -8.52
N THR A 360 -13.09 -2.98 -9.70
CA THR A 360 -13.07 -1.60 -10.18
C THR A 360 -13.72 -1.48 -11.56
N PHE A 361 -14.05 -0.26 -11.97
CA PHE A 361 -14.79 0.02 -13.22
C PHE A 361 -14.29 1.29 -13.93
N SER A 362 -13.02 1.69 -13.74
CA SER A 362 -12.51 2.92 -14.37
C SER A 362 -12.16 2.70 -15.85
N GLY A 363 -11.83 1.46 -16.23
CA GLY A 363 -11.37 1.09 -17.56
C GLY A 363 -9.90 1.39 -17.87
N LEU A 364 -9.19 2.05 -16.96
CA LEU A 364 -7.81 2.50 -17.10
C LEU A 364 -6.97 2.12 -15.86
N ASP A 365 -7.34 1.02 -15.20
CA ASP A 365 -6.65 0.54 -14.00
C ASP A 365 -5.42 -0.29 -14.34
N GLU A 366 -4.40 -0.21 -13.50
CA GLU A 366 -3.13 -0.89 -13.71
C GLU A 366 -2.49 -1.30 -12.36
N SER A 367 -1.56 -2.27 -12.41
CA SER A 367 -0.62 -2.55 -11.32
C SER A 367 -1.23 -2.84 -9.93
N PRO A 368 -2.12 -3.85 -9.79
CA PRO A 368 -2.68 -4.17 -8.48
C PRO A 368 -1.62 -4.69 -7.48
N SER A 369 -1.77 -4.30 -6.23
CA SER A 369 -0.95 -4.70 -5.10
C SER A 369 -1.81 -4.93 -3.85
N VAL A 370 -1.80 -6.14 -3.32
CA VAL A 370 -2.66 -6.54 -2.20
C VAL A 370 -2.04 -6.16 -0.85
N SER A 371 -2.86 -5.64 0.07
CA SER A 371 -2.45 -5.35 1.45
C SER A 371 -2.11 -6.62 2.23
N PRO A 372 -1.24 -6.55 3.26
CA PRO A 372 -0.78 -7.75 3.96
C PRO A 372 -1.86 -8.44 4.82
N ASN A 373 -3.00 -7.78 5.07
CA ASN A 373 -4.18 -8.39 5.70
C ASN A 373 -5.19 -8.99 4.71
N SER A 374 -4.89 -9.02 3.41
CA SER A 374 -5.77 -9.55 2.34
C SER A 374 -7.07 -8.77 2.11
N ARG A 375 -7.24 -7.57 2.68
CA ARG A 375 -8.52 -6.84 2.60
C ARG A 375 -8.59 -5.77 1.54
N LEU A 376 -7.46 -5.17 1.17
CA LEU A 376 -7.39 -4.01 0.29
C LEU A 376 -6.47 -4.29 -0.89
N VAL A 377 -6.77 -3.65 -2.02
CA VAL A 377 -5.95 -3.65 -3.22
C VAL A 377 -5.63 -2.21 -3.57
N LEU A 378 -4.34 -1.88 -3.57
CA LEU A 378 -3.79 -0.64 -4.10
C LEU A 378 -3.53 -0.82 -5.61
N TYR A 379 -3.88 0.17 -6.41
CA TYR A 379 -3.69 0.14 -7.86
C TYR A 379 -3.44 1.54 -8.42
N ALA A 380 -2.91 1.63 -9.63
CA ALA A 380 -2.81 2.89 -10.36
C ALA A 380 -4.04 3.05 -11.28
N THR A 381 -4.50 4.27 -11.45
CA THR A 381 -5.64 4.60 -12.32
C THR A 381 -5.51 6.01 -12.87
N ARG A 382 -6.47 6.45 -13.69
CA ARG A 382 -6.55 7.84 -14.17
C ARG A 382 -7.76 8.57 -13.61
N TYR A 383 -7.51 9.80 -13.17
CA TYR A 383 -8.57 10.72 -12.77
C TYR A 383 -8.25 12.13 -13.27
N GLN A 384 -9.19 12.75 -13.97
CA GLN A 384 -9.01 14.09 -14.57
C GLN A 384 -7.70 14.20 -15.39
N ASP A 385 -7.46 13.20 -16.25
CA ASP A 385 -6.26 13.06 -17.09
C ASP A 385 -4.90 12.97 -16.36
N ARG A 386 -4.92 12.72 -15.05
CA ARG A 386 -3.71 12.46 -14.24
C ARG A 386 -3.66 11.03 -13.75
N GLY A 387 -2.45 10.47 -13.67
CA GLY A 387 -2.19 9.22 -12.97
C GLY A 387 -2.33 9.41 -11.46
N VAL A 388 -3.21 8.65 -10.84
CA VAL A 388 -3.47 8.67 -9.38
C VAL A 388 -3.43 7.24 -8.84
N LEU A 389 -3.28 7.09 -7.52
CA LEU A 389 -3.44 5.78 -6.89
C LEU A 389 -4.89 5.61 -6.42
N GLY A 390 -5.41 4.40 -6.54
CA GLY A 390 -6.70 3.98 -6.02
C GLY A 390 -6.53 2.86 -5.01
N ILE A 391 -7.44 2.78 -4.04
CA ILE A 391 -7.56 1.65 -3.14
C ILE A 391 -9.00 1.12 -3.23
N VAL A 392 -9.14 -0.19 -3.35
CA VAL A 392 -10.44 -0.87 -3.33
C VAL A 392 -10.40 -2.02 -2.33
N SER A 393 -11.51 -2.25 -1.62
CA SER A 393 -11.63 -3.45 -0.78
C SER A 393 -11.84 -4.70 -1.64
N ILE A 394 -11.44 -5.85 -1.10
CA ILE A 394 -11.54 -7.15 -1.78
C ILE A 394 -13.00 -7.57 -2.06
N ASP A 395 -13.96 -6.97 -1.36
CA ASP A 395 -15.41 -7.12 -1.59
C ASP A 395 -16.01 -6.01 -2.49
N GLY A 396 -15.19 -5.09 -3.00
CA GLY A 396 -15.56 -4.01 -3.91
C GLY A 396 -16.39 -2.87 -3.29
N ARG A 397 -16.66 -2.90 -1.98
CA ARG A 397 -17.59 -1.95 -1.33
C ARG A 397 -16.95 -0.62 -0.95
N ILE A 398 -15.65 -0.62 -0.69
CA ILE A 398 -14.89 0.57 -0.30
C ILE A 398 -14.01 0.95 -1.47
N ARG A 399 -14.05 2.23 -1.85
CA ARG A 399 -13.18 2.79 -2.86
C ARG A 399 -12.63 4.12 -2.41
N MET A 400 -11.33 4.27 -2.52
CA MET A 400 -10.61 5.45 -2.11
C MET A 400 -9.64 5.88 -3.20
N ARG A 401 -9.32 7.16 -3.23
CA ARG A 401 -8.32 7.72 -4.15
C ARG A 401 -7.26 8.46 -3.36
N LEU A 402 -6.03 8.35 -3.85
CA LEU A 402 -4.84 9.03 -3.36
C LEU A 402 -4.34 9.91 -4.52
N PRO A 403 -4.79 11.18 -4.59
CA PRO A 403 -4.47 12.09 -5.67
C PRO A 403 -3.01 12.51 -5.62
N ALA A 404 -2.34 12.46 -6.76
CA ALA A 404 -0.99 12.98 -6.91
C ALA A 404 -0.98 14.50 -6.73
N ARG A 405 -0.16 15.02 -5.82
CA ARG A 405 0.06 16.47 -5.67
C ARG A 405 0.72 17.09 -6.89
N GLU A 406 1.73 16.43 -7.42
CA GLU A 406 2.48 16.86 -8.60
C GLU A 406 2.70 15.68 -9.54
N GLY A 407 2.53 15.93 -10.84
CA GLY A 407 2.76 14.92 -11.87
C GLY A 407 1.76 13.77 -11.83
N ASP A 408 2.19 12.62 -12.35
CA ASP A 408 1.45 11.36 -12.33
C ASP A 408 2.08 10.42 -11.30
N VAL A 409 1.27 9.58 -10.67
CA VAL A 409 1.75 8.43 -9.89
C VAL A 409 1.32 7.11 -10.56
N GLN A 410 2.20 6.12 -10.51
CA GLN A 410 2.02 4.84 -11.19
C GLN A 410 2.77 3.70 -10.47
N GLU A 411 2.50 2.46 -10.88
CA GLU A 411 3.22 1.24 -10.46
C GLU A 411 3.34 1.10 -8.92
N PRO A 412 2.23 1.13 -8.15
CA PRO A 412 2.30 1.04 -6.71
C PRO A 412 2.61 -0.37 -6.21
N ALA A 413 3.20 -0.44 -5.01
CA ALA A 413 3.42 -1.67 -4.26
C ALA A 413 3.13 -1.47 -2.77
N TRP A 414 2.22 -2.25 -2.20
CA TRP A 414 1.96 -2.28 -0.76
C TRP A 414 3.07 -3.04 -0.04
N SER A 415 3.59 -2.50 1.06
CA SER A 415 4.59 -3.17 1.88
C SER A 415 4.00 -4.40 2.59
N PRO A 416 4.84 -5.38 2.98
CA PRO A 416 4.45 -6.32 4.03
C PRO A 416 4.21 -5.58 5.35
N TYR A 417 3.81 -6.32 6.37
CA TYR A 417 3.91 -5.81 7.74
C TYR A 417 5.35 -5.42 8.07
N LEU A 418 5.50 -4.25 8.68
CA LEU A 418 6.79 -3.73 9.09
C LEU A 418 7.03 -4.10 10.56
N SER A 419 8.29 -4.41 10.88
CA SER A 419 8.75 -4.80 12.22
C SER A 419 9.38 -3.65 12.98
#